data_AF-A0A3D5GQ47-F1
#
_entry.id   AF-A0A3D5GQ47-F1
#
_cell.length_a   1.000
_cell.length_b   1.000
_cell.length_c   1.000
_cell.angle_alpha   90.00
_cell.angle_beta   90.00
_cell.angle_gamma   90.00
#
_symmetry.space_group_name_H-M   'P 1'
#
loop_
_entity.id
_entity.type
_entity.pdbx_description
1 polymer ?
#
loop_
_entity_poly.entity_id
_entity_poly.type
_entity_poly.pdbx_seq_one_letter_code
_entity_poly.pdbx_strand_id
1 'polypeptide(L)' 'MGIFAKPDLDIDWQEYSNCLGVDPDLFFPERGASTREAKEVCRACVVRTDCLEFALQNGEKFGIWGGMSE' A
#
# COMPACT_ATOMS: atom_id res chain seq x y z
N MET A 1 23.77 -18.44 -3.82
CA MET A 1 22.63 -19.17 -4.44
C MET A 1 21.71 -19.60 -3.30
N GLY A 2 20.76 -18.74 -2.95
CA GLY A 2 19.90 -18.89 -1.78
C GLY A 2 18.60 -18.13 -2.05
N ILE A 3 17.78 -18.78 -2.87
CA ILE A 3 16.33 -18.66 -3.02
C ILE A 3 15.61 -18.15 -1.76
N PHE A 4 15.56 -16.83 -1.56
CA PHE A 4 14.44 -16.19 -0.87
C PHE A 4 13.45 -15.71 -1.93
N ALA A 5 12.95 -16.65 -2.74
CA ALA A 5 11.62 -16.43 -3.28
C ALA A 5 10.72 -16.41 -2.04
N LYS A 6 10.13 -15.27 -1.68
CA LYS A 6 9.03 -15.26 -0.71
C LYS A 6 7.99 -16.23 -1.28
N PRO A 7 7.87 -17.45 -0.73
CA PRO A 7 6.82 -18.33 -1.16
C PRO A 7 5.55 -17.68 -0.64
N ASP A 8 4.62 -17.42 -1.54
CA ASP A 8 3.30 -16.90 -1.22
C ASP A 8 3.33 -15.41 -0.80
N LEU A 9 2.82 -14.54 -1.69
CA LEU A 9 2.11 -13.34 -1.25
C LEU A 9 0.87 -13.85 -0.50
N ASP A 10 1.08 -14.39 0.69
CA ASP A 10 0.02 -14.69 1.63
C ASP A 10 -0.75 -13.39 1.82
N ILE A 11 -2.06 -13.46 1.57
CA ILE A 11 -3.03 -12.35 1.67
C ILE A 11 -3.18 -11.89 3.15
N ASP A 12 -2.29 -12.35 4.02
CA ASP A 12 -2.19 -12.04 5.44
C ASP A 12 -1.59 -10.64 5.68
N TRP A 13 -0.74 -10.13 4.79
CA TRP A 13 -0.10 -8.83 5.04
C TRP A 13 -1.13 -7.69 5.09
N GLN A 14 -2.23 -7.79 4.34
CA GLN A 14 -3.30 -6.81 4.37
C GLN A 14 -3.90 -6.65 5.77
N GLU A 15 -3.98 -7.71 6.57
CA GLU A 15 -4.54 -7.69 7.94
C GLU A 15 -3.70 -6.83 8.91
N TYR A 16 -2.43 -6.63 8.60
CA TYR A 16 -1.52 -5.78 9.38
C TYR A 16 -1.39 -4.36 8.81
N SER A 17 -2.22 -4.00 7.83
CA SER A 17 -2.13 -2.68 7.21
C SER A 17 -2.79 -1.61 8.08
N ASN A 18 -2.07 -0.51 8.32
CA ASN A 18 -2.57 0.61 9.13
C ASN A 18 -3.74 1.36 8.46
N CYS A 19 -3.97 1.16 7.16
CA CYS A 19 -5.12 1.74 6.47
C CYS A 19 -6.43 1.01 6.80
N LEU A 20 -6.39 -0.17 7.43
CA LEU A 20 -7.59 -0.81 7.97
C LEU A 20 -8.23 0.08 9.03
N GLY A 21 -9.51 0.42 8.83
CA GLY A 21 -10.26 1.30 9.72
C GLY A 21 -10.04 2.79 9.46
N VAL A 22 -9.27 3.16 8.43
CA VAL A 22 -9.17 4.53 7.92
C VAL A 22 -10.14 4.69 6.74
N ASP A 23 -10.62 5.92 6.51
CA ASP A 23 -11.48 6.23 5.38
C ASP A 23 -10.80 5.87 4.04
N PRO A 24 -11.40 4.99 3.22
CA PRO A 24 -10.82 4.60 1.92
C PRO A 24 -10.67 5.78 0.95
N ASP A 25 -11.47 6.84 1.05
CA ASP A 25 -11.38 8.00 0.16
C ASP A 25 -10.05 8.75 0.32
N LEU A 26 -9.38 8.61 1.47
CA LEU A 26 -8.03 9.14 1.67
C LEU A 26 -6.99 8.45 0.78
N PHE A 27 -7.19 7.17 0.46
CA PHE A 27 -6.27 6.37 -0.36
C PHE A 27 -6.66 6.37 -1.85
N PHE A 28 -7.88 6.78 -2.18
CA PHE A 28 -8.35 6.99 -3.55
C PHE A 28 -8.82 8.44 -3.79
N PRO A 29 -7.92 9.43 -3.62
CA PRO A 29 -8.29 10.84 -3.69
C PRO A 29 -8.66 11.27 -5.12
N GLU A 30 -9.59 12.21 -5.24
CA GLU A 30 -9.87 12.88 -6.52
C GLU A 30 -8.63 13.58 -7.08
N ARG A 31 -8.61 13.81 -8.41
CA ARG A 31 -7.49 14.50 -9.07
C ARG A 31 -7.26 15.89 -8.46
N GLY A 32 -6.08 16.08 -7.88
CA GLY A 32 -5.68 17.35 -7.25
C GLY A 32 -6.00 17.46 -5.76
N ALA A 33 -6.68 16.46 -5.16
CA ALA A 33 -6.87 16.39 -3.72
C ALA A 33 -5.55 16.03 -2.99
N SER A 34 -5.50 16.36 -1.70
CA SER A 34 -4.32 16.16 -0.87
C SER A 34 -4.05 14.68 -0.62
N THR A 35 -2.82 14.24 -0.90
CA THR A 35 -2.34 12.88 -0.59
C THR A 35 -1.58 12.79 0.74
N ARG A 36 -1.51 13.90 1.50
CA ARG A 36 -0.62 14.03 2.66
C ARG A 36 -0.98 13.07 3.80
N GLU A 37 -2.26 12.99 4.13
CA GLU A 37 -2.76 12.18 5.25
C GLU A 37 -2.58 10.67 4.98
N ALA A 38 -2.99 10.20 3.81
CA ALA A 38 -2.74 8.81 3.41
C ALA A 38 -1.24 8.47 3.38
N LYS A 39 -0.38 9.38 2.90
CA LYS A 39 1.08 9.20 2.96
C LYS A 39 1.60 9.14 4.40
N GLU A 40 1.02 9.87 5.35
CA GLU A 40 1.34 9.78 6.78
C GLU A 40 0.99 8.40 7.34
N VAL A 41 -0.20 7.87 7.02
CA VAL A 41 -0.60 6.51 7.42
C VAL A 41 0.35 5.46 6.84
N CYS A 42 0.66 5.55 5.55
CA CYS A 42 1.60 4.61 4.91
C CYS A 42 3.01 4.67 5.51
N ARG A 43 3.49 5.84 5.96
CA ARG A 43 4.83 5.97 6.57
C ARG A 43 4.98 5.17 7.86
N ALA A 44 3.89 5.03 8.63
CA ALA A 44 3.87 4.25 9.87
C ALA A 44 3.50 2.77 9.67
N CYS A 45 3.14 2.36 8.45
CA CYS A 45 2.63 1.03 8.16
C CYS A 45 3.76 -0.01 8.08
N VAL A 46 3.63 -1.09 8.86
CA VAL A 46 4.66 -2.15 8.93
C VAL A 46 4.76 -2.98 7.64
N VAL A 47 3.66 -3.08 6.89
CA VAL A 47 3.56 -3.82 5.62
C VAL A 47 3.71 -2.92 4.39
N ARG A 48 4.29 -1.72 4.54
CA ARG A 48 4.42 -0.73 3.46
C ARG A 48 5.12 -1.29 2.21
N THR A 49 6.16 -2.10 2.41
CA THR A 49 6.94 -2.69 1.32
C THR A 49 6.13 -3.73 0.55
N ASP A 50 5.48 -4.66 1.25
CA ASP A 50 4.65 -5.70 0.62
C ASP A 50 3.45 -5.08 -0.13
N CYS A 51 2.84 -4.01 0.44
CA CYS A 51 1.82 -3.21 -0.23
C CYS A 51 2.28 -2.58 -1.55
N LEU A 52 3.49 -1.99 -1.56
CA LEU A 52 4.06 -1.41 -2.78
C LEU A 52 4.39 -2.48 -3.82
N GLU A 53 4.99 -3.58 -3.39
CA GLU A 53 5.31 -4.70 -4.28
C GLU A 53 4.05 -5.28 -4.92
N PHE A 54 2.97 -5.44 -4.15
CA PHE A 54 1.67 -5.85 -4.68
C PHE A 54 1.17 -4.91 -5.77
N ALA A 55 1.18 -3.60 -5.51
CA ALA A 55 0.70 -2.60 -6.47
C ALA A 55 1.51 -2.63 -7.78
N LEU A 56 2.85 -2.73 -7.67
CA LEU A 56 3.73 -2.83 -8.84
C LEU A 56 3.51 -4.10 -9.65
N GLN A 57 3.33 -5.25 -8.98
CA GLN A 57 3.10 -6.54 -9.65
C GLN A 57 1.74 -6.62 -10.34
N ASN A 58 0.71 -6.03 -9.73
CA ASN A 58 -0.65 -6.01 -10.29
C ASN A 58 -0.88 -4.84 -11.25
N GLY A 59 0.08 -3.92 -11.38
CA GLY A 59 -0.06 -2.74 -12.22
C GLY A 59 -1.16 -1.80 -11.73
N GLU A 60 -1.34 -1.70 -10.42
CA GLU A 60 -2.29 -0.77 -9.80
C GLU A 60 -1.88 0.67 -10.12
N LYS A 61 -2.75 1.35 -10.87
CA LYS A 61 -2.48 2.72 -11.32
C LYS A 61 -3.10 3.77 -10.44
N PHE A 62 -4.19 3.45 -9.75
CA PHE A 62 -4.97 4.43 -9.02
C PHE A 62 -4.75 4.31 -7.53
N GLY A 63 -4.79 5.46 -6.84
CA GLY A 63 -4.73 5.53 -5.39
C GLY A 63 -3.31 5.57 -4.83
N ILE A 64 -3.19 5.29 -3.53
CA ILE A 64 -1.95 5.40 -2.76
C ILE A 64 -1.55 4.03 -2.23
N TRP A 65 -0.41 3.53 -2.69
CA TRP A 65 0.12 2.20 -2.36
C TRP A 65 1.52 2.31 -1.78
N GLY A 66 1.74 1.74 -0.60
CA GLY A 66 3.04 1.82 0.09
C GLY A 66 3.58 3.25 0.30
N GLY A 67 2.70 4.26 0.31
CA GLY A 67 3.07 5.68 0.42
C GLY A 67 3.48 6.35 -0.89
N MET A 68 3.37 5.66 -2.02
CA MET A 68 3.49 6.24 -3.37
C MET A 68 2.10 6.55 -3.92
N SER A 69 1.98 7.60 -4.71
CA SER A 69 0.77 7.95 -5.45
C SER A 69 0.99 7.71 -6.94
N GLU A 70 -0.09 7.56 -7.71
CA GLU A 70 -0.09 7.72 -9.18
C GLU A 70 0.63 9.00 -9.63
#